data_AF-A0A935XS16-F1
#
_entry.id   AF-A0A935XS16-F1
#
_cell.length_a   1.000
_cell.length_b   1.000
_cell.length_c   1.000
_cell.angle_alpha   90.00
_cell.angle_beta   90.00
_cell.angle_gamma   90.00
#
_symmetry.space_group_name_H-M   'P 1'
#
loop_
_entity.id
_entity.type
_entity.pdbx_description
1 polymer ?
#
loop_
_entity_poly.entity_id
_entity_poly.type
_entity_poly.pdbx_seq_one_letter_code
_entity_poly.pdbx_strand_id
1 'polypeptide(L)'
;MAAIVLITLANVLVRYFTDFSFAFTEEVSVFLLVFLTFIGSAKAFLDGNQIAVTYFVDKFGAAWRRRFLLFGLAMSALMLGLLAWYGARMAWDDFDMEVTSPGLGWQQWIYTVWLPLLSLLVLARIAQGFAHVWRTRTLP
;
A
#
# COMPACT_ATOMS: atom_id res chain seq x y z
N MET A 1 -14.32 -0.18 -11.72
CA MET A 1 -15.04 0.75 -10.81
C MET A 1 -16.32 0.12 -10.27
N ALA A 2 -17.33 -0.19 -11.10
CA ALA A 2 -18.59 -0.78 -10.65
C ALA A 2 -18.42 -2.10 -9.87
N ALA A 3 -17.50 -2.97 -10.30
CA ALA A 3 -17.20 -4.22 -9.59
C ALA A 3 -16.63 -3.99 -8.17
N ILE A 4 -15.78 -2.97 -7.99
CA ILE A 4 -15.19 -2.65 -6.68
C ILE A 4 -16.28 -2.10 -5.74
N VAL A 5 -17.18 -1.25 -6.25
CA VAL A 5 -18.30 -0.71 -5.47
C VAL A 5 -19.30 -1.80 -5.07
N LEU A 6 -19.60 -2.74 -5.98
CA LEU A 6 -20.46 -3.88 -5.67
C LEU A 6 -19.83 -4.81 -4.63
N ILE A 7 -18.52 -5.06 -4.72
CA ILE A 7 -17.79 -5.88 -3.76
C ILE A 7 -17.76 -5.20 -2.39
N THR A 8 -17.53 -3.89 -2.30
CA THR A 8 -17.53 -3.18 -1.01
C THR A 8 -18.93 -3.05 -0.40
N LEU A 9 -19.97 -2.82 -1.21
CA LEU A 9 -21.35 -2.76 -0.73
C LEU A 9 -21.85 -4.13 -0.25
N ALA A 10 -21.53 -5.20 -0.97
CA ALA A 10 -21.80 -6.57 -0.54
C ALA A 10 -21.09 -6.88 0.78
N ASN A 11 -19.86 -6.40 0.96
CA ASN A 11 -19.11 -6.55 2.22
C ASN A 11 -19.80 -5.85 3.41
N VAL A 12 -20.34 -4.65 3.20
CA VAL A 12 -21.08 -3.93 4.25
C VAL A 12 -22.38 -4.63 4.62
N LEU A 13 -23.12 -5.13 3.61
CA LEU A 13 -24.38 -5.84 3.83
C LEU A 13 -24.15 -7.19 4.52
N VAL A 14 -23.12 -7.93 4.12
CA VAL A 14 -22.75 -9.21 4.75
C VAL A 14 -22.32 -8.97 6.21
N ARG A 15 -21.63 -7.85 6.50
CA ARG A 15 -21.18 -7.44 7.84
C ARG A 15 -22.27 -7.08 8.85
N TYR A 16 -23.51 -6.86 8.40
CA TYR A 16 -24.61 -6.51 9.30
C TYR A 16 -25.61 -7.63 9.55
N PHE A 17 -25.51 -8.79 8.88
CA PHE A 17 -26.62 -9.77 8.86
C PHE A 17 -26.29 -11.21 9.31
N THR A 18 -25.05 -11.59 9.66
CA THR A 18 -24.72 -13.00 10.00
C THR A 18 -23.68 -13.15 11.13
N ASP A 19 -24.06 -13.71 12.28
CA ASP A 19 -23.20 -13.84 13.48
C ASP A 19 -22.53 -15.22 13.69
N PHE A 20 -22.70 -16.19 12.80
CA PHE A 20 -22.01 -17.49 12.86
C PHE A 20 -21.04 -17.63 11.68
N SER A 21 -19.75 -17.89 11.97
CA SER A 21 -18.60 -17.91 11.03
C SER A 21 -18.03 -16.55 10.57
N PHE A 22 -18.48 -15.42 11.13
CA PHE A 22 -18.13 -14.07 10.62
C PHE A 22 -16.68 -13.63 10.88
N ALA A 23 -16.14 -13.91 12.07
CA ALA A 23 -14.84 -13.41 12.48
C ALA A 23 -13.68 -13.98 11.64
N PHE A 24 -13.81 -15.22 11.17
CA PHE A 24 -12.88 -15.83 10.21
C PHE A 24 -12.90 -15.11 8.86
N THR A 25 -14.09 -14.88 8.30
CA THR A 25 -14.26 -14.19 7.01
C THR A 25 -13.85 -12.72 7.05
N GLU A 26 -13.99 -12.04 8.20
CA GLU A 26 -13.54 -10.67 8.38
C GLU A 26 -12.01 -10.57 8.35
N GLU A 27 -11.30 -11.45 9.07
CA GLU A 27 -9.83 -11.49 9.06
C GLU A 27 -9.26 -11.76 7.67
N VAL A 28 -9.85 -12.72 6.94
CA VAL A 28 -9.46 -13.04 5.56
C VAL A 28 -9.70 -11.84 4.64
N SER A 29 -10.83 -11.14 4.78
CA SER A 29 -11.15 -9.97 3.95
C SER A 29 -10.18 -8.80 4.20
N VAL A 30 -9.82 -8.54 5.46
CA VAL A 30 -8.81 -7.51 5.81
C VAL A 30 -7.45 -7.89 5.23
N PHE A 31 -7.06 -9.15 5.34
CA PHE A 31 -5.81 -9.65 4.76
C PHE A 31 -5.77 -9.45 3.24
N LEU A 32 -6.83 -9.84 2.53
CA LEU A 32 -6.93 -9.63 1.08
C LEU A 32 -6.93 -8.14 0.71
N LEU A 33 -7.58 -7.28 1.50
CA LEU A 33 -7.60 -5.84 1.26
C LEU A 33 -6.21 -5.22 1.35
N VAL A 34 -5.38 -5.67 2.30
CA VAL A 34 -3.97 -5.26 2.41
C VAL A 34 -3.23 -5.62 1.13
N PHE A 35 -3.31 -6.87 0.68
CA PHE A 35 -2.68 -7.32 -0.57
C PHE A 35 -3.15 -6.51 -1.78
N LEU A 36 -4.46 -6.33 -1.93
CA LEU A 36 -5.06 -5.57 -3.03
C LEU A 36 -4.56 -4.11 -3.02
N THR A 37 -4.45 -3.49 -1.85
CA THR A 37 -3.98 -2.11 -1.69
C THR A 37 -2.52 -2.00 -2.12
N PHE A 38 -1.65 -2.91 -1.69
CA PHE A 38 -0.23 -2.90 -2.07
C PHE A 38 -0.01 -3.21 -3.55
N ILE A 39 -0.75 -4.16 -4.12
CA ILE A 39 -0.71 -4.47 -5.56
C ILE A 39 -1.21 -3.26 -6.37
N GLY A 40 -2.31 -2.65 -5.95
CA GLY A 40 -2.87 -1.44 -6.56
C GLY A 40 -1.88 -0.26 -6.49
N SER A 41 -1.23 -0.08 -5.34
CA SER A 41 -0.19 0.93 -5.15
C SER A 41 1.00 0.69 -6.10
N ALA A 42 1.53 -0.54 -6.15
CA ALA A 42 2.64 -0.89 -7.04
C ALA A 42 2.32 -0.59 -8.52
N LYS A 43 1.11 -0.94 -8.97
CA LYS A 43 0.65 -0.63 -10.33
C LYS A 43 0.50 0.87 -10.56
N ALA A 44 -0.09 1.60 -9.62
CA ALA A 44 -0.25 3.04 -9.71
C ALA A 44 1.09 3.79 -9.81
N PHE A 45 2.13 3.31 -9.11
CA PHE A 45 3.48 3.84 -9.22
C PHE A 45 4.13 3.55 -10.58
N LEU A 46 3.96 2.34 -11.13
CA LEU A 46 4.52 1.97 -12.43
C LEU A 46 3.85 2.73 -13.58
N ASP A 47 2.53 2.91 -13.52
CA ASP A 47 1.75 3.61 -14.53
C ASP A 47 1.89 5.15 -14.41
N GLY A 48 2.60 5.66 -13.39
CA GLY A 48 2.68 7.10 -13.11
C GLY A 48 1.34 7.72 -12.68
N ASN A 49 0.35 6.89 -12.33
CA ASN A 49 -1.03 7.27 -12.02
C ASN A 49 -1.24 7.69 -10.55
N GLN A 50 -0.17 7.94 -9.79
CA GLN A 50 -0.31 8.70 -8.55
C GLN A 50 -0.87 10.07 -8.90
N ILE A 51 -2.06 10.37 -8.40
CA ILE A 51 -2.76 11.62 -8.68
C ILE A 51 -1.85 12.79 -8.31
N ALA A 52 -1.30 13.46 -9.33
CA ALA A 52 -0.44 14.62 -9.18
C ALA A 52 -1.16 15.84 -9.73
N VAL A 53 -1.35 16.87 -8.90
CA VAL A 53 -1.89 18.16 -9.34
C VAL A 53 -0.78 18.90 -10.09
N THR A 54 -0.72 18.77 -11.41
CA THR A 54 0.34 19.40 -12.22
C THR A 54 0.07 20.86 -12.56
N TYR A 55 -1.14 21.38 -12.32
CA TYR A 55 -1.54 22.76 -12.69
C TYR A 55 -0.52 23.84 -12.29
N PHE A 56 -0.03 23.78 -11.05
CA PHE A 56 1.00 24.73 -10.57
C PHE A 56 2.39 24.38 -11.09
N VAL A 57 2.70 23.10 -11.27
CA VAL A 57 4.00 22.59 -11.71
C VAL A 57 4.26 22.90 -13.19
N ASP A 58 3.22 22.84 -14.03
CA ASP A 58 3.29 23.12 -15.47
C ASP A 58 3.50 24.61 -15.78
N LYS A 59 3.28 25.49 -14.79
CA LYS A 59 3.54 26.92 -14.88
C LYS A 59 5.02 27.27 -14.66
N PHE A 60 5.83 26.33 -14.16
CA PHE A 60 7.27 26.50 -13.94
C PHE A 60 8.10 25.84 -15.05
N GLY A 61 9.30 26.36 -15.29
CA GLY A 61 10.21 25.81 -16.32
C GLY A 61 10.61 24.35 -16.09
N ALA A 62 11.11 23.68 -17.15
CA ALA A 62 11.42 22.24 -17.17
C ALA A 62 12.30 21.74 -16.02
N ALA A 63 13.23 22.58 -15.53
CA ALA A 63 14.10 22.24 -14.40
C ALA A 63 13.34 22.13 -13.05
N TRP A 64 12.32 22.96 -12.84
CA TRP A 64 11.50 22.94 -11.62
C TRP A 64 10.51 21.79 -11.64
N ARG A 65 9.89 21.50 -12.79
CA ARG A 65 9.03 20.32 -12.97
C ARG A 65 9.75 19.02 -12.59
N ARG A 66 11.02 18.87 -13.01
CA ARG A 66 11.85 17.73 -12.62
C ARG A 66 12.11 17.67 -11.11
N ARG A 67 12.38 18.80 -10.44
CA ARG A 67 12.58 18.84 -8.99
C ARG A 67 11.33 18.45 -8.21
N PHE A 68 10.15 18.93 -8.62
CA PHE A 68 8.88 18.57 -7.99
C PHE A 68 8.55 17.08 -8.15
N LEU A 69 8.82 16.50 -9.32
CA LEU A 69 8.66 15.06 -9.54
C LEU A 69 9.60 14.23 -8.65
N LEU A 70 10.88 14.62 -8.57
CA LEU A 70 11.86 13.96 -7.69
C LEU A 70 11.46 14.07 -6.22
N PHE A 71 10.94 15.24 -5.81
CA PHE A 71 10.46 15.46 -4.45
C PHE A 71 9.25 14.58 -4.12
N GLY A 72 8.26 14.51 -5.02
CA GLY A 72 7.08 13.64 -4.85
C GLY A 72 7.48 12.17 -4.74
N LEU A 73 8.42 11.72 -5.57
CA LEU A 73 8.96 10.37 -5.50
C LEU A 73 9.68 10.09 -4.17
N ALA A 74 10.49 11.05 -3.70
CA ALA A 74 11.20 10.94 -2.42
C ALA A 74 10.22 10.86 -1.24
N MET A 75 9.14 11.65 -1.25
CA MET A 75 8.09 11.60 -0.23
C MET A 75 7.32 10.29 -0.25
N SER A 76 6.98 9.79 -1.44
CA SER A 76 6.38 8.46 -1.62
C SER A 76 7.27 7.34 -1.08
N ALA A 77 8.57 7.37 -1.38
CA ALA A 77 9.54 6.41 -0.87
C ALA A 77 9.71 6.51 0.65
N LEU A 78 9.73 7.73 1.20
CA LEU A 78 9.79 7.97 2.64
C LEU A 78 8.54 7.41 3.34
N MET A 79 7.35 7.64 2.81
CA MET A 79 6.10 7.12 3.36
C MET A 79 6.09 5.58 3.38
N LEU A 80 6.51 4.94 2.29
CA LEU A 80 6.62 3.48 2.23
C LEU A 80 7.72 2.94 3.17
N GLY A 81 8.81 3.68 3.34
CA GLY A 81 9.87 3.33 4.30
C GLY A 81 9.38 3.41 5.74
N LEU A 82 8.61 4.44 6.08
CA LEU A 82 7.95 4.55 7.39
C LEU A 82 6.95 3.42 7.61
N LEU A 83 6.12 3.10 6.60
CA LEU A 83 5.20 1.96 6.64
C LEU A 83 5.94 0.64 6.88
N ALA A 84 7.08 0.42 6.23
CA ALA A 84 7.91 -0.76 6.46
C ALA A 84 8.47 -0.80 7.89
N TRP A 85 8.98 0.32 8.39
CA TRP A 85 9.54 0.42 9.74
C TRP A 85 8.48 0.20 10.83
N TYR A 86 7.38 0.95 10.77
CA TYR A 86 6.29 0.83 11.74
C TYR A 86 5.57 -0.52 11.62
N GLY A 87 5.40 -1.06 10.41
CA GLY A 87 4.85 -2.39 10.20
C GLY A 87 5.73 -3.50 10.79
N ALA A 88 7.06 -3.38 10.66
CA ALA A 88 8.00 -4.32 11.27
C ALA A 88 8.00 -4.25 12.80
N ARG A 89 7.98 -3.02 13.34
CA ARG A 89 7.84 -2.81 14.78
C ARG A 89 6.52 -3.39 15.30
N MET A 90 5.42 -3.15 14.60
CA MET A 90 4.11 -3.70 14.98
C MET A 90 4.11 -5.22 14.95
N ALA A 91 4.71 -5.86 13.93
CA ALA A 91 4.83 -7.31 13.87
C ALA A 91 5.70 -7.88 15.00
N TRP A 92 6.73 -7.12 15.43
CA TRP A 92 7.57 -7.49 16.56
C TRP A 92 6.82 -7.38 17.89
N ASP A 93 6.09 -6.27 18.10
CA ASP A 93 5.26 -6.06 19.28
C ASP A 93 4.16 -7.15 19.38
N ASP A 94 3.53 -7.51 18.25
CA ASP A 94 2.55 -8.59 18.16
C ASP A 94 3.14 -9.98 18.52
N PHE A 95 4.42 -10.20 18.18
CA PHE A 95 5.13 -11.44 18.51
C PHE A 95 5.48 -11.51 20.00
N ASP A 96 5.98 -10.40 20.57
CA ASP A 96 6.42 -10.32 21.97
C ASP A 96 5.24 -10.39 22.95
N MET A 97 4.10 -9.78 22.59
CA MET A 97 2.89 -9.78 23.42
C MET A 97 1.97 -10.99 23.18
N GLU A 98 2.40 -11.95 22.36
CA GLU A 98 1.64 -13.15 21.96
C GLU A 98 0.19 -12.82 21.55
N VAL A 99 0.00 -11.71 20.83
CA VAL A 99 -1.33 -11.21 20.49
C VAL A 99 -2.02 -12.21 19.56
N THR A 100 -3.22 -12.62 19.94
CA THR A 100 -4.06 -13.52 19.15
C THR A 100 -5.10 -12.76 18.34
N SER A 101 -5.37 -13.22 17.12
CA SER A 101 -6.37 -12.64 16.25
C SER A 101 -7.79 -12.80 16.85
N PRO A 102 -8.66 -11.78 16.81
CA PRO A 102 -9.96 -11.80 17.48
C PRO A 102 -10.92 -12.88 16.98
N GLY A 103 -10.75 -13.33 15.74
CA GLY A 103 -11.64 -14.25 15.05
C GLY A 103 -11.16 -15.70 15.01
N LEU A 104 -9.88 -15.94 14.73
CA LEU A 104 -9.32 -17.30 14.67
C LEU A 104 -8.53 -17.70 15.92
N GLY A 105 -8.15 -16.73 16.77
CA GLY A 105 -7.21 -16.97 17.88
C GLY A 105 -5.80 -17.33 17.41
N TRP A 106 -5.47 -17.06 16.14
CA TRP A 106 -4.14 -17.33 15.58
C TRP A 106 -3.16 -16.22 15.96
N GLN A 107 -1.86 -16.50 15.95
CA GLN A 107 -0.86 -15.49 16.27
C GLN A 107 -0.90 -14.33 15.25
N GLN A 108 -1.15 -13.11 15.74
CA GLN A 108 -1.43 -11.92 14.91
C GLN A 108 -0.23 -11.51 14.04
N TRP A 109 0.99 -11.77 14.49
CA TRP A 109 2.22 -11.42 13.76
C TRP A 109 2.28 -12.06 12.36
N ILE A 110 1.62 -13.20 12.14
CA ILE A 110 1.55 -13.86 10.83
C ILE A 110 0.83 -12.97 9.82
N TYR A 111 -0.15 -12.19 10.24
CA TYR A 111 -0.86 -11.25 9.38
C TYR A 111 -0.10 -9.92 9.26
N THR A 112 0.40 -9.40 10.38
CA THR A 112 1.07 -8.10 10.45
C THR A 112 2.41 -8.10 9.70
N VAL A 113 3.14 -9.22 9.64
CA VAL A 113 4.45 -9.33 8.95
C VAL A 113 4.36 -9.12 7.43
N TRP A 114 3.19 -9.34 6.83
CA TRP A 114 3.00 -9.06 5.40
C TRP A 114 3.01 -7.57 5.09
N LEU A 115 2.63 -6.72 6.06
CA LEU A 115 2.61 -5.28 5.91
C LEU A 115 4.01 -4.67 5.67
N PRO A 116 5.05 -4.96 6.49
CA PRO A 116 6.41 -4.55 6.19
C PRO A 116 7.00 -5.25 4.96
N LEU A 117 6.66 -6.51 4.71
CA LEU A 117 7.16 -7.22 3.53
C LEU A 117 6.64 -6.62 2.21
N LEU A 118 5.34 -6.36 2.11
CA LEU A 118 4.72 -5.78 0.92
C LEU A 118 5.18 -4.34 0.70
N SER A 119 5.29 -3.53 1.76
CA SER A 119 5.81 -2.16 1.65
C SER A 119 7.26 -2.11 1.17
N LEU A 120 8.13 -2.98 1.68
CA LEU A 120 9.50 -3.12 1.16
C LEU A 120 9.53 -3.53 -0.31
N LEU A 121 8.63 -4.43 -0.74
CA LEU A 121 8.52 -4.85 -2.13
C LEU A 121 8.12 -3.68 -3.04
N VAL A 122 7.13 -2.88 -2.65
CA VAL A 122 6.74 -1.68 -3.40
C VAL A 122 7.87 -0.65 -3.44
N LEU A 123 8.57 -0.45 -2.32
CA LEU A 123 9.71 0.46 -2.23
C LEU A 123 10.85 0.02 -3.16
N ALA A 124 11.15 -1.28 -3.21
CA ALA A 124 12.13 -1.84 -4.15
C ALA A 124 11.71 -1.63 -5.61
N ARG A 125 10.41 -1.78 -5.93
CA ARG A 125 9.88 -1.51 -7.28
C ARG A 125 9.99 -0.04 -7.67
N ILE A 126 9.72 0.88 -6.75
CA ILE A 126 9.90 2.32 -6.96
C ILE A 126 11.37 2.65 -7.20
N ALA A 127 12.28 2.06 -6.41
CA ALA A 127 13.72 2.22 -6.59
C ALA A 127 14.20 1.70 -7.96
N GLN A 128 13.66 0.56 -8.43
CA GLN A 128 13.93 0.03 -9.77
C GLN A 128 13.43 0.97 -10.87
N GLY A 129 12.20 1.49 -10.75
CA GLY A 129 11.64 2.48 -11.68
C GLY A 129 12.49 3.76 -11.74
N PHE A 130 12.93 4.25 -10.58
CA PHE A 130 13.82 5.40 -10.48
C PHE A 130 15.17 5.15 -11.16
N ALA A 131 15.80 4.01 -10.87
CA ALA A 131 17.07 3.61 -11.47
C ALA A 131 16.96 3.50 -13.00
N HIS A 132 15.85 2.98 -13.51
CA HIS A 132 15.61 2.89 -14.95
C HIS A 132 15.50 4.28 -15.60
N VAL A 133 14.72 5.20 -15.03
CA VAL A 133 14.56 6.58 -15.53
C VAL A 133 15.88 7.35 -15.47
N TRP A 134 16.67 7.15 -14.41
CA TRP A 134 17.98 7.78 -14.27
C TRP A 134 18.98 7.28 -15.31
N ARG A 135 18.86 6.01 -15.73
CA ARG A 135 19.70 5.40 -16.78
C ARG A 135 19.30 5.81 -18.19
N THR A 136 18.02 6.03 -18.47
CA THR A 136 17.56 6.26 -19.86
C THR A 136 17.51 7.72 -20.31
N ARG A 137 17.56 8.75 -19.45
CA ARG A 137 17.56 10.19 -19.83
C ARG A 137 16.46 10.66 -20.82
N THR A 138 15.57 9.80 -21.29
CA THR A 138 14.44 10.12 -22.15
C THR A 138 13.20 10.21 -21.28
N LEU A 139 12.72 11.43 -21.08
CA LEU A 139 11.41 11.68 -20.52
C LEU A 139 10.37 11.14 -21.54
N PRO A 140 9.35 10.40 -21.10
CA PRO A 140 8.14 10.22 -21.92
C PRO A 140 7.43 11.55 -22.14
#